data_AF-A0AAW2AQP1-F1
#
_entry.id   AF-A0AAW2AQP1-F1
#
_cell.length_a   1.000
_cell.length_b   1.000
_cell.length_c   1.000
_cell.angle_alpha   90.00
_cell.angle_beta   90.00
_cell.angle_gamma   90.00
#
_symmetry.space_group_name_H-M   'P 1'
#
loop_
_entity.id
_entity.type
_entity.pdbx_description
1 polymer ?
#
loop_
_entity_poly.entity_id
_entity_poly.type
_entity_poly.pdbx_seq_one_letter_code
_entity_poly.pdbx_strand_id
1 'polypeptide(L)' 'TVKKAAKMCKELNIPFPEVKIHKQDVKKPKDFYVFKGRNAPTVIHIPLFNVVNCG' A
#
# COMPACT_ATOMS: atom_id res chain seq x y z
N THR A 1 -9.16 0.32 -0.93
CA THR A 1 -7.76 0.74 -1.20
C THR A 1 -6.85 0.22 -0.10
N VAL A 2 -5.54 0.06 -0.35
CA VAL A 2 -4.59 -0.56 0.61
C VAL A 2 -4.56 0.15 1.98
N LYS A 3 -4.73 1.48 2.03
CA LYS A 3 -4.84 2.25 3.28
C LYS A 3 -6.10 1.90 4.11
N LYS A 4 -7.26 1.76 3.44
CA LYS A 4 -8.52 1.38 4.11
C LYS A 4 -8.43 -0.05 4.64
N ALA A 5 -7.82 -0.97 3.88
CA ALA A 5 -7.58 -2.33 4.33
C ALA A 5 -6.69 -2.37 5.58
N ALA A 6 -5.57 -1.64 5.59
CA ALA A 6 -4.70 -1.56 6.77
C ALA A 6 -5.41 -1.03 8.02
N LYS A 7 -6.27 -0.01 7.86
CA LYS A 7 -7.09 0.53 8.96
C LYS A 7 -8.07 -0.52 9.50
N MET A 8 -8.78 -1.21 8.61
CA MET A 8 -9.74 -2.26 8.98
C MET A 8 -9.03 -3.44 9.66
N CYS A 9 -7.90 -3.90 9.14
CA CYS A 9 -7.14 -4.98 9.76
C CYS A 9 -6.66 -4.61 11.17
N LYS A 10 -6.26 -3.34 11.39
CA LYS A 10 -5.91 -2.83 12.72
C LYS A 10 -7.11 -2.85 13.67
N GLU A 11 -8.29 -2.44 13.21
CA GLU A 11 -9.54 -2.44 14.01
C GLU A 11 -10.00 -3.87 14.35
N LEU A 12 -9.77 -4.84 13.47
CA LEU A 12 -10.16 -6.24 13.63
C LEU A 12 -9.05 -7.12 14.26
N ASN A 13 -7.91 -6.55 14.66
CA ASN A 13 -6.73 -7.30 15.14
C ASN A 13 -6.22 -8.37 14.16
N ILE A 14 -6.39 -8.15 12.85
CA ILE A 14 -5.86 -9.02 11.80
C ILE A 14 -4.43 -8.56 11.46
N PRO A 15 -3.42 -9.46 11.49
CA PRO A 15 -2.07 -9.11 11.10
C PRO A 15 -1.99 -8.56 9.67
N PHE A 16 -1.49 -7.33 9.53
CA PHE A 16 -1.33 -6.66 8.25
C PHE A 16 -0.05 -5.80 8.28
N PRO A 17 0.70 -5.68 7.16
CA PRO A 17 1.92 -4.90 7.17
C PRO A 17 1.65 -3.41 7.37
N GLU A 18 2.65 -2.68 7.85
CA GLU A 18 2.57 -1.23 7.97
C GLU A 18 2.52 -0.58 6.58
N VAL A 19 1.48 0.21 6.32
CA VAL A 19 1.29 0.91 5.04
C VAL A 19 1.75 2.36 5.16
N LYS A 20 2.99 2.61 4.76
CA LYS A 20 3.57 3.96 4.65
C LYS A 20 3.59 4.39 3.18
N ILE A 21 2.71 5.31 2.81
CA ILE A 21 2.68 5.93 1.47
C ILE A 21 2.88 7.44 1.65
N HIS A 22 3.92 8.00 1.04
CA HIS A 22 4.24 9.42 1.14
C HIS A 22 3.21 10.27 0.38
N LYS A 23 3.03 11.55 0.77
CA LYS A 23 2.08 12.45 0.08
C LYS A 23 2.45 12.67 -1.40
N GLN A 24 3.73 12.65 -1.73
CA GLN A 24 4.21 12.77 -3.13
C GLN A 24 3.77 11.58 -3.98
N ASP A 25 3.85 10.37 -3.43
CA ASP A 25 3.41 9.12 -4.08
C ASP A 25 1.90 9.06 -4.34
N VAL A 26 1.10 9.87 -3.64
CA VAL A 26 -0.34 9.99 -3.93
C VAL A 26 -0.60 10.80 -5.20
N LYS A 27 0.23 11.81 -5.49
CA LYS A 27 0.11 12.65 -6.69
C LYS A 27 0.80 12.02 -7.91
N LYS A 28 1.88 11.29 -7.67
CA LYS A 28 2.68 10.59 -8.69
C LYS A 28 2.97 9.17 -8.22
N PRO A 29 1.98 8.26 -8.35
CA PRO A 29 2.15 6.89 -7.90
C PRO A 29 3.26 6.16 -8.67
N LYS A 30 4.10 5.46 -7.92
CA LYS A 30 5.06 4.48 -8.43
C LYS A 30 4.33 3.27 -9.04
N ASP A 31 5.04 2.49 -9.82
CA ASP A 31 4.51 1.29 -10.47
C ASP A 31 4.01 0.25 -9.47
N PHE A 32 4.73 0.08 -8.37
CA PHE A 32 4.31 -0.77 -7.26
C PHE A 32 4.90 -0.32 -5.93
N TYR A 33 4.29 -0.80 -4.85
CA TYR A 33 4.75 -0.65 -3.47
C TYR A 33 4.83 -2.03 -2.82
N VAL A 34 5.90 -2.27 -2.07
CA VAL A 34 6.08 -3.50 -1.30
C VAL A 34 6.02 -3.15 0.18
N PHE A 35 5.01 -3.66 0.89
CA PHE A 35 4.87 -3.53 2.33
C PHE A 35 5.23 -4.87 2.97
N LYS A 36 6.40 -4.95 3.61
CA LYS A 36 6.88 -6.17 4.27
C LYS A 36 6.31 -6.27 5.69
N GLY A 37 5.70 -7.40 6.01
CA GLY A 37 5.27 -7.75 7.36
C GLY A 37 6.31 -8.60 8.08
N ARG A 38 6.56 -8.36 9.37
CA ARG A 38 7.45 -9.20 10.19
C ARG A 38 6.75 -10.49 10.67
N ASN A 39 5.47 -10.37 11.06
CA ASN A 39 4.56 -11.47 11.42
C ASN A 39 3.21 -11.28 10.72
N ALA A 40 3.25 -10.79 9.48
CA ALA A 40 2.09 -10.41 8.68
C ALA A 40 2.42 -10.70 7.21
N PRO A 41 1.41 -10.85 6.34
CA PRO A 41 1.65 -11.06 4.91
C PRO A 41 2.47 -9.91 4.31
N THR A 42 3.24 -10.23 3.27
CA THR A 42 3.82 -9.19 2.40
C THR A 42 2.75 -8.75 1.41
N VAL A 43 2.54 -7.44 1.29
CA VAL A 43 1.55 -6.86 0.36
C VAL A 43 2.28 -6.13 -0.75
N ILE A 44 2.02 -6.55 -1.99
CA ILE A 44 2.45 -5.84 -3.20
C ILE A 44 1.24 -5.08 -3.74
N HIS A 45 1.34 -3.75 -3.75
CA HIS A 45 0.28 -2.87 -4.26
C HIS A 45 0.72 -2.25 -5.58
N ILE A 46 -0.02 -2.55 -6.66
CA ILE A 46 0.24 -2.05 -8.02
C ILE A 46 -0.91 -1.09 -8.38
N PRO A 47 -0.68 0.23 -8.42
CA PRO A 47 -1.69 1.19 -8.87
C PRO A 47 -1.99 1.02 -10.37
N LEU A 48 -3.26 1.14 -10.75
CA LEU A 48 -3.68 1.05 -12.15
C LEU A 48 -3.17 2.23 -13.00
N PHE A 49 -3.11 3.41 -12.41
CA PHE A 49 -2.51 4.60 -13.01
C PHE A 49 -1.25 4.95 -12.21
N ASN A 50 -0.11 5.01 -12.90
CA ASN A 50 1.21 5.33 -12.37
C ASN A 50 1.90 6.34 -13.29
N VAL A 51 3.06 6.82 -12.87
CA VAL A 51 3.88 7.75 -13.68
C VAL A 51 4.38 7.15 -15.01
N VAL A 52 4.34 5.83 -15.17
CA VAL A 52 4.83 5.14 -16.38
C VAL A 52 3.74 4.96 -17.43
N ASN A 53 2.50 4.65 -17.05
CA ASN A 53 1.37 4.44 -17.96
C ASN A 53 0.56 5.72 -18.24
N CYS A 54 0.80 6.81 -17.51
CA CYS A 54 0.19 8.12 -17.74
C CYS A 54 1.22 9.23 -17.97
N GLY A 55 2.45 8.85 -18.29
CA GLY A 55 3.53 9.76 -18.70
C GLY A 55 3.34 10.27 -20.11
#